data_AF-A0A422HIR6-F1
#
_entry.id   AF-A0A422HIR6-F1
#
_cell.length_a   1.000
_cell.length_b   1.000
_cell.length_c   1.000
_cell.angle_alpha   90.00
_cell.angle_beta   90.00
_cell.angle_gamma   90.00
#
_symmetry.space_group_name_H-M   'P 1'
#
loop_
_entity.id
_entity.type
_entity.pdbx_description
1 polymer ?
#
loop_
_entity_poly.entity_id
_entity_poly.type
_entity_poly.pdbx_seq_one_letter_code
_entity_poly.pdbx_strand_id
1 'polypeptide(L)' 'EGKSGGYRSVILFRSGDKAFFVFGFAKSARANISRVEERDFKDLSKEVFSLSETTLQTLIKRGAFVPVKRDEKSKNL' A
#
# COMPACT_ATOMS: atom_id res chain seq x y z
N GLU A 1 -5.86 30.31 -1.00
CA GLU A 1 -6.17 29.30 0.03
C GLU A 1 -5.70 27.93 -0.44
N GLY A 2 -4.57 27.44 0.09
CA GLY A 2 -4.03 26.16 -0.31
C GLY A 2 -4.76 25.02 0.39
N LYS A 3 -5.65 24.31 -0.31
CA LYS A 3 -6.12 23.00 0.17
C LYS A 3 -4.92 22.08 0.15
N SER A 4 -4.28 21.84 1.29
CA SER A 4 -3.38 20.71 1.48
C SER A 4 -4.19 19.44 1.26
N GLY A 5 -4.24 18.99 0.00
CA GLY A 5 -5.02 17.84 -0.41
C GLY A 5 -4.43 16.58 0.20
N GLY A 6 -4.95 16.15 1.35
CA GLY A 6 -4.57 14.88 1.95
C GLY A 6 -4.90 13.71 1.02
N TYR A 7 -4.20 12.60 1.18
CA TYR A 7 -4.48 11.34 0.48
C TYR A 7 -4.95 10.30 1.49
N ARG A 8 -5.76 9.35 1.02
CA ARG A 8 -6.10 8.12 1.73
C ARG A 8 -5.45 6.96 1.01
N SER A 9 -4.85 6.05 1.77
CA SER A 9 -4.26 4.83 1.25
C SER A 9 -4.88 3.60 1.90
N VAL A 10 -4.95 2.52 1.14
CA VAL A 10 -5.28 1.18 1.64
C VAL A 10 -3.98 0.41 1.75
N ILE A 11 -3.71 -0.09 2.95
CA ILE A 11 -2.51 -0.85 3.28
C ILE A 11 -2.93 -2.23 3.76
N LEU A 12 -2.40 -3.27 3.13
CA LEU A 12 -2.50 -4.64 3.64
C LEU A 12 -1.36 -4.83 4.63
N PHE A 13 -1.68 -5.05 5.90
CA PHE A 13 -0.71 -5.07 6.98
C PHE A 13 -0.81 -6.34 7.81
N ARG A 14 0.33 -7.02 7.99
CA ARG A 14 0.48 -8.11 8.95
C ARG A 14 1.57 -7.73 9.95
N SER A 15 1.19 -7.63 11.22
CA SER A 15 2.11 -7.30 12.29
C SER A 15 3.25 -8.33 12.37
N GLY A 16 4.49 -7.84 12.50
CA GLY A 16 5.70 -8.68 12.56
C GLY A 16 6.16 -9.25 11.21
N ASP A 17 5.52 -8.89 10.10
CA ASP A 17 5.88 -9.38 8.76
C ASP A 17 6.03 -8.21 7.77
N LYS A 18 5.01 -7.93 6.94
CA LYS A 18 5.09 -6.96 5.84
C LYS A 18 3.87 -6.04 5.77
N ALA A 19 4.07 -4.92 5.10
CA ALA A 19 3.04 -3.96 4.75
C ALA A 19 3.06 -3.69 3.23
N PHE A 20 1.90 -3.72 2.59
CA PHE A 20 1.74 -3.48 1.15
C PHE A 20 0.78 -2.32 0.91
N PHE A 21 1.24 -1.28 0.22
CA PHE A 21 0.38 -0.23 -0.29
C PHE A 21 -0.29 -0.73 -1.57
N VAL A 22 -1.62 -0.86 -1.57
CA VAL A 22 -2.36 -1.44 -2.70
C VAL A 22 -3.29 -0.45 -3.39
N PHE A 23 -3.64 0.64 -2.71
CA PHE A 23 -4.47 1.69 -3.30
C PHE A 23 -4.22 3.04 -2.63
N GLY A 24 -4.33 4.12 -3.39
CA GLY A 24 -4.16 5.49 -2.90
C GLY A 24 -5.01 6.46 -3.71
N PHE A 25 -5.75 7.35 -3.04
CA PHE A 25 -6.63 8.32 -3.68
C PHE A 25 -6.67 9.65 -2.91
N ALA A 26 -6.91 10.76 -3.62
CA ALA A 26 -7.06 12.05 -2.99
C ALA A 26 -8.27 12.06 -2.03
N LYS A 27 -8.15 12.72 -0.87
CA LYS A 27 -9.21 12.80 0.14
C LYS A 27 -10.52 13.35 -0.42
N SER A 28 -10.45 14.26 -1.40
CA SER A 28 -11.59 14.85 -2.10
C SER A 28 -12.20 13.97 -3.18
N ALA A 29 -11.47 12.96 -3.69
CA ALA A 29 -11.91 12.16 -4.81
C ALA A 29 -12.97 11.11 -4.42
N ARG A 30 -13.00 10.68 -3.15
CA ARG A 30 -13.90 9.60 -2.72
C ARG A 30 -14.27 9.65 -1.24
N ALA A 31 -15.54 9.33 -0.96
CA ALA A 31 -16.15 9.52 0.35
C ALA A 31 -15.93 8.36 1.35
N ASN A 32 -15.70 7.11 0.94
CA ASN A 32 -15.26 5.95 1.75
C ASN A 32 -15.08 4.72 0.83
N ILE A 33 -14.46 3.64 1.32
CA ILE A 33 -14.46 2.33 0.63
C ILE A 33 -15.80 1.62 0.86
N SER A 34 -16.32 0.94 -0.18
CA SER A 34 -17.53 0.14 -0.08
C SER A 34 -17.28 -1.21 0.59
N ARG A 35 -18.33 -1.89 1.05
CA ARG A 35 -18.22 -3.25 1.61
C ARG A 35 -17.74 -4.29 0.58
N VAL A 36 -18.00 -4.06 -0.70
CA VAL A 36 -17.53 -4.94 -1.78
C VAL A 36 -16.01 -4.80 -1.91
N GLU A 37 -15.53 -3.57 -2.04
CA GLU A 37 -14.08 -3.30 -2.12
C GLU A 37 -13.33 -3.76 -0.86
N GLU A 38 -13.95 -3.61 0.32
CA GLU A 38 -13.36 -4.13 1.56
C GLU A 38 -13.18 -5.67 1.50
N ARG A 39 -14.11 -6.40 0.91
CA ARG A 39 -13.98 -7.86 0.71
C ARG A 39 -12.89 -8.17 -0.31
N ASP A 40 -12.87 -7.46 -1.43
CA ASP A 40 -11.85 -7.65 -2.47
C ASP A 40 -10.44 -7.41 -1.91
N PHE A 41 -10.25 -6.36 -1.11
CA PHE A 41 -8.96 -6.11 -0.43
C PHE A 41 -8.60 -7.20 0.60
N LYS A 42 -9.59 -7.79 1.28
CA LYS A 42 -9.35 -8.91 2.20
C LYS A 42 -8.93 -10.16 1.45
N ASP A 43 -9.53 -10.46 0.32
CA ASP A 43 -9.15 -11.62 -0.49
C ASP A 43 -7.77 -11.42 -1.12
N LEU A 44 -7.50 -10.23 -1.67
CA LEU A 44 -6.17 -9.83 -2.12
C LEU A 44 -5.12 -9.98 -1.01
N SER A 45 -5.46 -9.66 0.24
CA SER A 45 -4.53 -9.82 1.36
C SER A 45 -4.09 -11.25 1.58
N LYS A 46 -5.00 -12.22 1.42
CA LYS A 46 -4.67 -13.64 1.58
C LYS A 46 -3.68 -14.08 0.49
N GLU A 47 -3.88 -13.63 -0.74
CA GLU A 47 -3.01 -13.95 -1.86
C GLU A 47 -1.64 -13.28 -1.73
N VAL A 48 -1.60 -11.98 -1.40
CA VAL A 48 -0.34 -11.23 -1.27
C VAL A 48 0.51 -11.78 -0.12
N PHE A 49 -0.10 -12.12 1.02
CA PHE A 49 0.62 -12.70 2.15
C PHE A 49 0.95 -14.20 2.00
N SER A 50 0.47 -14.88 0.96
CA SER A 50 0.85 -16.26 0.64
C SER A 50 2.04 -16.35 -0.32
N LEU A 51 2.48 -15.21 -0.88
CA LEU A 51 3.65 -15.14 -1.75
C LEU A 51 4.92 -15.56 -0.98
N SER A 52 5.67 -16.49 -1.55
CA SER A 52 7.02 -16.79 -1.07
C SER A 52 7.94 -15.58 -1.32
N GLU A 53 9.01 -15.47 -0.54
CA GLU A 53 10.02 -14.42 -0.73
C GLU A 53 10.61 -14.45 -2.15
N THR A 54 10.88 -15.63 -2.70
CA THR A 54 11.39 -15.79 -4.08
C THR A 54 10.42 -15.26 -5.14
N THR A 55 9.12 -15.50 -4.94
CA THR A 55 8.07 -15.00 -5.83
C THR A 55 7.95 -13.49 -5.69
N LEU A 56 7.95 -12.97 -4.47
CA LEU A 56 7.88 -11.55 -4.20
C LEU A 56 9.06 -10.80 -4.84
N GLN A 57 10.28 -11.31 -4.73
CA GLN A 57 11.47 -10.74 -5.39
C GLN A 57 11.34 -10.75 -6.92
N THR A 58 10.75 -11.81 -7.49
CA THR A 58 10.49 -11.87 -8.93
C THR A 58 9.46 -10.83 -9.37
N LEU A 59 8.40 -10.63 -8.59
CA LEU A 59 7.39 -9.60 -8.85
C LEU A 59 7.96 -8.19 -8.71
N ILE A 60 8.88 -7.96 -7.76
CA ILE A 60 9.60 -6.70 -7.64
C ILE A 60 10.46 -6.44 -8.88
N LYS A 61 11.24 -7.43 -9.33
CA LYS A 61 12.06 -7.31 -10.55
C LYS A 61 11.25 -7.03 -11.80
N ARG A 62 10.01 -7.55 -11.86
CA ARG A 62 9.05 -7.30 -12.96
C ARG A 62 8.32 -5.96 -12.83
N GLY A 63 8.51 -5.22 -11.74
CA GLY A 63 7.85 -3.94 -11.49
C GLY A 63 6.40 -4.05 -11.00
N ALA A 64 5.92 -5.26 -10.68
CA ALA A 64 4.58 -5.46 -10.12
C ALA A 64 4.49 -4.98 -8.66
N PHE A 65 5.59 -5.06 -7.91
CA PHE A 65 5.74 -4.42 -6.61
C PHE A 65 6.95 -3.48 -6.64
N VAL A 66 6.83 -2.36 -5.92
CA VAL A 66 7.93 -1.41 -5.74
C VAL A 66 8.29 -1.37 -4.25
N PRO A 67 9.53 -1.68 -3.87
CA PRO A 67 9.95 -1.58 -2.48
C PRO A 67 9.92 -0.12 -2.05
N VAL A 68 9.18 0.18 -0.99
CA VAL A 68 9.12 1.53 -0.40
C VAL A 68 10.27 1.65 0.60
N LYS A 69 11.22 2.55 0.31
CA LYS A 69 12.25 2.93 1.26
C LYS A 69 11.71 4.00 2.18
N ARG A 70 12.08 3.94 3.46
CA ARG A 70 11.87 5.07 4.36
C ARG A 70 12.79 6.19 3.90
N ASP A 71 12.23 7.34 3.60
CA ASP A 71 13.01 8.54 3.33
C ASP A 71 13.69 8.93 4.65
N GLU A 72 15.00 8.71 4.78
CA GLU A 72 15.79 9.38 5.80
C GLU A 72 15.82 10.85 5.41
N LYS A 73 14.83 11.63 5.87
CA LYS A 73 14.98 13.08 5.85
C LYS A 73 16.28 13.40 6.58
N SER A 74 17.29 13.82 5.83
CA SER A 74 18.48 14.45 6.36
C SER A 74 18.00 15.55 7.31
N LYS A 75 18.24 15.35 8.61
CA LYS A 75 18.27 16.46 9.55
C LYS A 75 19.46 17.33 9.11
N ASN A 76 19.21 18.28 8.21
CA ASN A 76 20.11 19.42 8.15
C ASN A 76 19.84 20.25 9.41
N LEU A 77 20.89 20.30 10.24
CA LEU A 77 21.06 21.21 11.37
C LEU A 77 20.80 22.66 10.95
#